data_AF-A0A7T5JMQ0-F1
#
_entry.id   AF-A0A7T5JMQ0-F1
#
_cell.length_a   1.000
_cell.length_b   1.000
_cell.length_c   1.000
_cell.angle_alpha   90.00
_cell.angle_beta   90.00
_cell.angle_gamma   90.00
#
_symmetry.space_group_name_H-M   'P 1'
#
loop_
_entity.id
_entity.type
_entity.pdbx_description
1 polymer ?
#
loop_
_entity_poly.entity_id
_entity_poly.type
_entity_poly.pdbx_seq_one_letter_code
_entity_poly.pdbx_strand_id
1 'polypeptide(L)' 'MQRNEFQSYQEAYEIVTNYLLFYNQRRIHGSLYDLSPVEFGKAFALQLITPFVVKV' A
#
# COMPACT_ATOMS: atom_id res chain seq x y z
N MET A 1 -7.24 -10.98 -26.56
CA MET A 1 -6.66 -10.57 -25.28
C MET A 1 -7.77 -10.59 -24.25
N GLN A 2 -7.60 -11.31 -23.13
CA GLN A 2 -8.60 -11.27 -22.05
C GLN A 2 -8.47 -9.95 -21.29
N ARG A 3 -9.59 -9.47 -20.72
CA ARG A 3 -9.68 -8.14 -20.07
C ARG A 3 -8.71 -7.94 -18.89
N ASN A 4 -8.17 -9.02 -18.31
CA ASN A 4 -7.36 -9.00 -17.10
C ASN A 4 -5.90 -9.46 -17.35
N GLU A 5 -5.44 -9.43 -18.59
CA GLU A 5 -4.08 -9.83 -18.97
C GLU A 5 -3.24 -8.62 -19.36
N PHE A 6 -1.96 -8.65 -19.00
CA PHE A 6 -0.97 -7.71 -19.53
C PHE A 6 -0.48 -8.19 -20.90
N GLN A 7 -0.20 -7.25 -21.79
CA GLN A 7 0.31 -7.49 -23.14
C GLN A 7 1.79 -7.87 -23.13
N SER A 8 2.54 -7.46 -22.11
CA SER A 8 3.95 -7.81 -21.94
C SER A 8 4.38 -7.82 -20.47
N TYR A 9 5.52 -8.46 -20.19
CA TYR A 9 6.15 -8.39 -18.87
C TYR A 9 6.53 -6.95 -18.49
N GLN A 10 7.00 -6.15 -19.45
CA GLN A 10 7.38 -4.76 -19.20
C GLN A 10 6.18 -3.92 -18.75
N GLU A 11 5.04 -4.07 -19.42
CA GLU A 11 3.80 -3.42 -19.02
C GLU A 11 3.36 -3.86 -17.62
N ALA A 12 3.39 -5.17 -17.35
CA ALA A 12 3.04 -5.70 -16.03
C ALA A 12 3.95 -5.10 -14.94
N TYR A 13 5.26 -5.06 -15.20
CA TYR A 13 6.25 -4.51 -14.27
C TYR A 13 5.98 -3.04 -13.96
N GLU A 14 5.73 -2.22 -14.99
CA GLU A 14 5.45 -0.80 -14.84
C GLU A 14 4.16 -0.56 -14.04
N ILE A 15 3.07 -1.21 -14.42
CA ILE A 15 1.76 -1.04 -13.77
C ILE A 15 1.82 -1.49 -12.31
N VAL A 16 2.39 -2.66 -12.03
CA VAL A 16 2.49 -3.18 -10.66
C VAL A 16 3.41 -2.30 -9.81
N THR A 17 4.55 -1.85 -10.34
CA THR A 17 5.47 -0.97 -9.61
C THR A 17 4.81 0.36 -9.27
N ASN A 18 4.12 0.97 -10.23
CA ASN A 18 3.38 2.22 -10.02
C ASN A 18 2.26 2.05 -8.98
N TYR A 19 1.56 0.92 -9.02
CA TYR A 19 0.55 0.59 -8.02
C TYR A 19 1.15 0.42 -6.62
N LEU A 20 2.27 -0.29 -6.49
CA LEU A 20 2.96 -0.48 -5.21
C LEU A 20 3.43 0.85 -4.62
N LEU A 21 3.98 1.75 -5.44
CA LEU A 21 4.37 3.10 -5.01
C LEU A 21 3.15 3.89 -4.53
N PHE A 22 2.06 3.91 -5.30
CA PHE A 22 0.82 4.55 -4.91
C PHE A 22 0.26 3.99 -3.59
N TYR A 23 0.14 2.66 -3.50
CA TYR A 23 -0.44 1.99 -2.35
C TYR A 23 0.34 2.31 -1.07
N ASN A 24 1.67 2.17 -1.11
CA ASN A 24 2.47 2.33 0.09
C ASN A 24 2.65 3.79 0.52
N GLN A 25 2.68 4.74 -0.44
CA GLN A 25 3.06 6.12 -0.15
C GLN A 25 1.89 7.11 -0.13
N ARG A 26 0.76 6.80 -0.79
CA ARG A 26 -0.32 7.77 -1.03
C ARG A 26 -1.72 7.27 -0.72
N ARG A 27 -1.96 5.96 -0.83
CA ARG A 27 -3.29 5.41 -0.56
C ARG A 27 -3.60 5.50 0.92
N ILE A 28 -4.76 6.07 1.25
CA ILE A 28 -5.25 6.19 2.62
C ILE A 28 -6.04 4.94 3.02
N HIS A 29 -5.82 4.47 4.24
CA HIS A 29 -6.47 3.29 4.81
C HIS A 29 -7.14 3.63 6.14
N GLY A 30 -8.46 3.40 6.24
CA GLY A 30 -9.20 3.64 7.49
C GLY A 30 -8.73 2.77 8.65
N SER A 31 -8.27 1.54 8.38
CA SER A 31 -7.63 0.70 9.40
C SER A 31 -6.26 1.23 9.85
N LEU A 32 -5.62 2.12 9.08
CA LEU A 32 -4.35 2.73 9.44
C LEU A 32 -4.53 4.16 9.94
N TYR A 33 -5.68 4.47 10.56
CA TYR A 33 -6.00 5.80 11.07
C TYR A 33 -5.94 6.90 10.00
N ASP A 34 -6.43 6.57 8.80
CA ASP A 34 -6.39 7.45 7.62
C ASP A 34 -4.97 7.88 7.22
N LEU A 35 -3.98 7.02 7.45
CA LEU A 35 -2.61 7.16 6.97
C LEU A 35 -2.33 6.19 5.80
N SER A 36 -1.33 6.53 4.99
CA SER A 36 -0.70 5.54 4.11
C SER A 36 0.13 4.52 4.91
N PRO A 37 0.43 3.34 4.33
CA PRO A 37 1.26 2.34 5.00
C PRO A 37 2.62 2.87 5.48
N VAL A 38 3.28 3.72 4.68
CA VAL A 38 4.56 4.34 5.06
C VAL A 38 4.39 5.33 6.20
N GLU A 39 3.35 6.17 6.16
CA GLU A 39 3.08 7.14 7.23
C GLU A 39 2.73 6.45 8.54
N PHE A 40 1.91 5.40 8.49
CA PHE A 40 1.60 4.57 9.65
C PHE A 40 2.85 3.96 10.26
N GLY A 41 3.72 3.35 9.44
CA GLY A 41 4.98 2.77 9.90
C GLY A 41 5.89 3.80 10.59
N LYS A 42 5.98 5.02 10.03
CA LYS A 42 6.72 6.13 10.64
C LYS A 42 6.12 6.58 11.97
N ALA A 43 4.80 6.78 12.03
CA ALA A 43 4.11 7.18 13.24
C ALA A 43 4.25 6.13 14.35
N PHE A 44 4.18 4.84 14.00
CA PHE A 44 4.40 3.74 14.92
C PHE A 44 5.83 3.70 15.46
N ALA A 45 6.84 3.83 14.58
CA ALA A 45 8.25 3.87 14.99
C ALA A 45 8.56 5.05 15.94
N LEU A 46 7.85 6.17 15.77
CA LEU A 46 7.93 7.34 16.64
C LEU A 46 7.03 7.25 17.89
N GLN A 47 6.33 6.14 18.11
CA GLN A 47 5.39 5.91 19.22
C GLN A 47 4.25 6.95 19.30
N LEU A 48 3.87 7.54 18.15
CA LEU A 48 2.79 8.53 18.06
C LEU A 48 1.40 7.88 17.96
N ILE A 49 1.34 6.60 17.59
CA ILE A 49 0.10 5.83 17.44
C ILE A 49 0.22 4.49 18.16
N THR A 50 -0.93 3.97 18.62
CA THR A 50 -1.04 2.61 19.15
C THR A 50 -1.82 1.77 18.14
N PRO A 51 -1.22 0.71 17.55
CA PRO A 51 -1.90 -0.12 16.56
C PRO A 51 -2.97 -1.01 17.22
N PHE A 52 -4.05 -1.31 16.51
CA PHE A 52 -4.97 -2.37 16.92
C PHE A 52 -4.40 -3.74 16.55
N VAL A 53 -4.42 -4.68 17.49
CA VAL A 53 -3.86 -6.03 17.30
C VAL A 53 -4.99 -6.95 16.83
N VAL A 54 -4.90 -7.46 15.61
CA VAL A 54 -5.76 -8.54 15.12
C VAL A 54 -5.18 -9.86 15.59
N LYS A 55 -5.93 -10.59 16.43
CA LYS A 55 -5.60 -11.98 16.78
C LYS A 55 -6.17 -12.88 15.68
N VAL A 56 -5.33 -13.72 15.09
CA VAL A 56 -5.70 -14.79 14.15
C VAL A 56 -5.57 -16.14 14.81
#